data_AF-A0A511J1M5-F1
#
_entry.id   AF-A0A511J1M5-F1
#
_cell.length_a   1.000
_cell.length_b   1.000
_cell.length_c   1.000
_cell.angle_alpha   90.00
_cell.angle_beta   90.00
_cell.angle_gamma   90.00
#
_symmetry.space_group_name_H-M   'P 1'
#
loop_
_entity.id
_entity.type
_entity.pdbx_description
1 polymer ?
#
loop_
_entity_poly.entity_id
_entity_poly.type
_entity_poly.pdbx_seq_one_letter_code
_entity_poly.pdbx_strand_id
1 'polypeptide(L)'
;MMNKAMQLSKEQTHPHIEIMLFLFFHCLLLLAFAVTLSSPRQLLTGLFNIMTSSSLLITDYAYIGGIGSAFLNSFLVTSLYLLLIFRRKISLDFSFIATIFTIAGFSFFGKNLFNTLPLILGNYLYTKLVKKSCPQTINSAIFSSVVAPVVSFIAFGLGFPSFLGVFIGSLIGIFLGLIFPLISIHVRGIHQGLNLFNGGFAAGILAMAIYGFLSLFYVFPEKNTVTYLEFQHIFKIY
;
A
#
# COMPACT_ATOMS: atom_id res chain seq x y z
N MET A 1 19.13 -38.82 15.83
CA MET A 1 18.91 -37.36 15.83
C MET A 1 19.03 -36.72 14.45
N MET A 2 20.03 -37.09 13.63
CA MET A 2 20.20 -36.56 12.26
C MET A 2 19.01 -36.84 11.32
N ASN A 3 18.34 -37.99 11.45
CA ASN A 3 17.15 -38.31 10.65
C ASN A 3 15.91 -37.49 11.01
N LYS A 4 15.78 -37.02 12.26
CA LYS A 4 14.63 -36.18 12.68
C LYS A 4 14.81 -34.73 12.21
N ALA A 5 16.04 -34.21 12.21
CA ALA A 5 16.38 -32.92 11.61
C ALA A 5 16.23 -32.93 10.08
N MET A 6 16.57 -34.05 9.44
CA MET A 6 16.39 -34.24 7.99
C MET A 6 14.92 -34.48 7.61
N GLN A 7 14.11 -35.08 8.50
CA GLN A 7 12.65 -35.16 8.37
C GLN A 7 11.96 -33.80 8.60
N LEU A 8 12.38 -33.03 9.60
CA LEU A 8 11.91 -31.64 9.84
C LEU A 8 12.25 -30.71 8.65
N SER A 9 13.40 -30.93 8.00
CA SER A 9 13.76 -30.22 6.77
C SER A 9 12.95 -30.65 5.54
N LYS A 10 12.40 -31.88 5.53
CA LYS A 10 11.52 -32.40 4.47
C LYS A 10 10.04 -32.08 4.69
N GLU A 11 9.62 -31.78 5.93
CA GLU A 11 8.28 -31.26 6.22
C GLU A 11 8.13 -29.76 5.90
N GLN A 12 9.23 -29.05 5.66
CA GLN A 12 9.21 -27.63 5.25
C GLN A 12 8.95 -27.42 3.75
N THR A 13 8.73 -28.48 2.97
CA THR A 13 8.38 -28.36 1.56
C THR A 13 6.86 -28.22 1.40
N HIS A 14 6.44 -27.01 0.99
CA HIS A 14 5.18 -26.66 0.29
C HIS A 14 4.13 -25.71 0.93
N PRO A 15 4.41 -24.76 1.85
CA PRO A 15 3.42 -23.72 2.20
C PRO A 15 3.17 -22.70 1.06
N HIS A 16 3.98 -22.70 0.00
CA HIS A 16 3.90 -21.68 -1.06
C HIS A 16 2.61 -21.73 -1.87
N ILE A 17 2.11 -22.92 -2.23
CA ILE A 17 0.93 -23.03 -3.11
C ILE A 17 -0.34 -22.66 -2.35
N GLU A 18 -0.50 -23.13 -1.11
CA GLU A 18 -1.66 -22.81 -0.28
C GLU A 18 -1.78 -21.32 -0.01
N ILE A 19 -0.66 -20.66 0.35
CA ILE A 19 -0.61 -19.21 0.53
C ILE A 19 -0.98 -18.49 -0.76
N MET A 20 -0.46 -18.94 -1.91
CA MET A 20 -0.81 -18.34 -3.21
C MET A 20 -2.29 -18.47 -3.53
N LEU A 21 -2.87 -19.66 -3.35
CA LEU A 21 -4.29 -19.91 -3.58
C LEU A 21 -5.16 -19.06 -2.66
N PHE A 22 -4.79 -18.95 -1.38
CA PHE A 22 -5.50 -18.12 -0.41
C PHE A 22 -5.48 -16.63 -0.80
N LEU A 23 -4.32 -16.09 -1.18
CA LEU A 23 -4.19 -14.68 -1.60
C LEU A 23 -4.89 -14.41 -2.93
N PHE A 24 -4.89 -15.38 -3.85
CA PHE A 24 -5.64 -15.29 -5.10
C PHE A 24 -7.14 -15.29 -4.85
N PHE A 25 -7.63 -16.19 -3.98
CA PHE A 25 -9.03 -16.23 -3.57
C PHE A 25 -9.47 -14.91 -2.91
N HIS A 26 -8.62 -14.32 -2.05
CA HIS A 26 -8.87 -13.01 -1.48
C HIS A 26 -9.06 -11.92 -2.55
N CYS A 27 -8.24 -11.91 -3.60
CA CYS A 27 -8.42 -10.97 -4.72
C CYS A 27 -9.72 -11.21 -5.49
N LEU A 28 -10.09 -12.47 -5.72
CA LEU A 28 -11.37 -12.80 -6.34
C LEU A 28 -12.55 -12.34 -5.49
N LEU A 29 -12.48 -12.44 -4.17
CA LEU A 29 -13.51 -11.91 -3.28
C LEU A 29 -13.63 -10.39 -3.40
N LEU A 30 -12.51 -9.64 -3.38
CA LEU A 30 -12.54 -8.19 -3.58
C LEU A 30 -13.16 -7.81 -4.92
N LEU A 31 -12.81 -8.52 -6.00
CA LEU A 31 -13.41 -8.30 -7.32
C LEU A 31 -14.90 -8.64 -7.34
N ALA A 32 -15.30 -9.76 -6.72
CA ALA A 32 -16.69 -10.17 -6.62
C ALA A 32 -17.54 -9.12 -5.91
N PHE A 33 -17.08 -8.59 -4.77
CA PHE A 33 -17.76 -7.49 -4.08
C PHE A 33 -17.84 -6.23 -4.94
N ALA A 34 -16.78 -5.88 -5.69
CA ALA A 34 -16.82 -4.73 -6.56
C ALA A 34 -17.94 -4.85 -7.62
N VAL A 35 -18.01 -5.98 -8.32
CA VAL A 35 -18.97 -6.17 -9.44
C VAL A 35 -20.40 -6.44 -8.99
N THR A 36 -20.63 -6.95 -7.77
CA THR A 36 -21.99 -7.17 -7.24
C THR A 36 -22.60 -5.90 -6.65
N LEU A 37 -21.78 -4.99 -6.12
CA LEU A 37 -22.25 -3.78 -5.44
C LEU A 37 -22.46 -2.58 -6.37
N SER A 38 -21.93 -2.61 -7.60
CA SER A 38 -21.97 -1.45 -8.50
C SER A 38 -21.94 -1.83 -9.97
N SER A 39 -22.61 -1.03 -10.81
CA SER A 39 -22.59 -1.23 -12.26
C SER A 39 -21.20 -0.92 -12.86
N PRO A 40 -20.83 -1.51 -14.02
CA PRO A 40 -19.52 -1.27 -14.64
C PRO A 40 -19.19 0.22 -14.88
N ARG A 41 -20.20 1.03 -15.23
CA ARG A 41 -20.02 2.48 -15.43
C ARG A 41 -19.69 3.19 -14.11
N GLN A 42 -20.38 2.84 -13.03
CA GLN A 42 -20.12 3.41 -11.70
C GLN A 42 -18.73 3.01 -11.21
N LEU A 43 -18.32 1.76 -11.43
CA LEU A 43 -16.99 1.26 -11.09
C LEU A 43 -15.88 2.07 -11.77
N LEU A 44 -15.98 2.29 -13.08
CA LEU A 44 -14.97 3.04 -13.82
C LEU A 44 -14.94 4.52 -13.42
N THR A 45 -16.11 5.14 -13.27
CA THR A 45 -16.22 6.55 -12.88
C THR A 45 -15.69 6.77 -11.47
N GLY A 46 -16.08 5.90 -10.53
CA GLY A 46 -15.62 5.98 -9.14
C GLY A 46 -14.14 5.66 -8.99
N LEU A 47 -13.61 4.71 -9.75
CA LEU A 47 -12.17 4.43 -9.79
C LEU A 47 -11.38 5.64 -10.31
N PHE A 48 -11.87 6.31 -11.36
CA PHE A 48 -11.27 7.55 -11.85
C PHE A 48 -11.26 8.63 -10.76
N ASN A 49 -12.40 8.87 -10.10
CA ASN A 49 -12.51 9.83 -9.00
C ASN A 49 -11.52 9.51 -7.86
N ILE A 50 -11.37 8.24 -7.50
CA ILE A 50 -10.39 7.79 -6.50
C ILE A 50 -8.96 8.15 -6.92
N MET A 51 -8.60 7.88 -8.19
CA MET A 51 -7.24 8.13 -8.70
C MET A 51 -6.90 9.61 -8.82
N THR A 52 -7.89 10.46 -9.10
CA THR A 52 -7.71 11.92 -9.27
C THR A 52 -8.09 12.74 -8.04
N SER A 53 -8.31 12.09 -6.89
CA SER A 53 -8.62 12.77 -5.64
C SER A 53 -7.36 13.10 -4.83
N SER A 54 -7.42 14.21 -4.10
CA SER A 54 -6.45 14.47 -3.04
C SER A 54 -6.69 13.48 -1.91
N SER A 55 -5.67 12.68 -1.60
CA SER A 55 -5.78 11.62 -0.61
C SER A 55 -4.85 11.88 0.56
N LEU A 56 -5.40 11.83 1.76
CA LEU A 56 -4.68 11.65 3.02
C LEU A 56 -4.89 10.21 3.49
N LEU A 57 -4.13 9.78 4.51
CA LEU A 57 -4.21 8.41 5.02
C LEU A 57 -5.63 8.03 5.53
N ILE A 58 -6.42 9.01 5.96
CA ILE A 58 -7.79 8.82 6.46
C ILE A 58 -8.88 9.07 5.40
N THR A 59 -8.50 9.26 4.13
CA THR A 59 -9.45 9.54 3.05
C THR A 59 -10.23 8.28 2.69
N ASP A 60 -11.55 8.30 2.89
CA ASP A 60 -12.44 7.19 2.60
C ASP A 60 -12.80 7.11 1.11
N TYR A 61 -12.34 6.06 0.44
CA TYR A 61 -12.65 5.83 -0.98
C TYR A 61 -14.05 5.27 -1.24
N ALA A 62 -14.71 4.69 -0.24
CA ALA A 62 -16.13 4.35 -0.37
C ALA A 62 -16.98 5.62 -0.49
N TYR A 63 -16.59 6.69 0.20
CA TYR A 63 -17.22 8.00 0.07
C TYR A 63 -16.90 8.67 -1.29
N ILE A 64 -15.63 8.63 -1.74
CA ILE A 64 -15.21 9.31 -2.97
C ILE A 64 -15.69 8.61 -4.25
N GLY A 65 -15.49 7.29 -4.33
CA GLY A 65 -15.74 6.51 -5.54
C GLY A 65 -16.97 5.61 -5.46
N GLY A 66 -17.62 5.52 -4.30
CA GLY A 66 -18.63 4.51 -4.01
C GLY A 66 -18.01 3.19 -3.53
N ILE A 67 -18.80 2.42 -2.76
CA ILE A 67 -18.35 1.17 -2.13
C ILE A 67 -17.77 0.18 -3.16
N GLY A 68 -18.47 -0.05 -4.28
CA GLY A 68 -17.99 -0.98 -5.31
C GLY A 68 -16.65 -0.56 -5.92
N SER A 69 -16.45 0.74 -6.18
CA SER A 69 -15.20 1.26 -6.73
C SER A 69 -14.05 1.21 -5.72
N ALA A 70 -14.34 1.34 -4.42
CA ALA A 70 -13.34 1.17 -3.37
C ALA A 70 -12.84 -0.28 -3.30
N PHE A 71 -13.76 -1.26 -3.40
CA PHE A 71 -13.39 -2.69 -3.55
C PHE A 71 -12.59 -2.94 -4.82
N LEU A 72 -12.97 -2.33 -5.95
CA LEU A 72 -12.23 -2.44 -7.21
C LEU A 72 -10.81 -1.87 -7.07
N ASN A 73 -10.65 -0.70 -6.44
CA ASN A 73 -9.34 -0.13 -6.17
C ASN A 73 -8.49 -1.05 -5.28
N SER A 74 -9.09 -1.61 -4.21
CA SER A 74 -8.41 -2.57 -3.35
C SER A 74 -7.98 -3.83 -4.10
N PHE A 75 -8.84 -4.39 -4.96
CA PHE A 75 -8.50 -5.51 -5.83
C PHE A 75 -7.30 -5.17 -6.74
N LEU A 76 -7.33 -4.03 -7.41
CA LEU A 76 -6.30 -3.63 -8.38
C LEU A 76 -4.94 -3.41 -7.71
N VAL A 77 -4.90 -2.65 -6.61
CA VAL A 77 -3.66 -2.38 -5.88
C VAL A 77 -3.10 -3.66 -5.26
N THR A 78 -3.95 -4.49 -4.67
CA THR A 78 -3.53 -5.78 -4.09
C THR A 78 -2.98 -6.72 -5.17
N SER A 79 -3.67 -6.82 -6.30
CA SER A 79 -3.24 -7.65 -7.44
C SER A 79 -1.91 -7.17 -8.03
N LEU A 80 -1.69 -5.86 -8.10
CA LEU A 80 -0.40 -5.29 -8.51
C LEU A 80 0.74 -5.78 -7.61
N TYR A 81 0.56 -5.75 -6.29
CA TYR A 81 1.58 -6.19 -5.35
C TYR A 81 1.80 -7.71 -5.38
N LEU A 82 0.74 -8.50 -5.49
CA LEU A 82 0.86 -9.95 -5.68
C LEU A 82 1.64 -10.29 -6.96
N LEU A 83 1.35 -9.60 -8.07
CA LEU A 83 2.09 -9.77 -9.33
C LEU A 83 3.58 -9.46 -9.14
N LEU A 84 3.92 -8.39 -8.43
CA LEU A 84 5.31 -8.04 -8.12
C LEU A 84 6.02 -9.14 -7.32
N ILE A 85 5.35 -9.72 -6.33
CA ILE A 85 5.90 -10.80 -5.49
C ILE A 85 6.13 -12.06 -6.32
N PHE A 86 5.11 -12.49 -7.09
CA PHE A 86 5.18 -13.73 -7.86
C PHE A 86 6.25 -13.68 -8.96
N ARG A 87 6.46 -12.52 -9.60
CA ARG A 87 7.53 -12.37 -10.61
C ARG A 87 8.94 -12.49 -10.03
N ARG A 88 9.12 -12.38 -8.71
CA ARG A 88 10.45 -12.35 -8.06
C ARG A 88 10.86 -13.67 -7.41
N LYS A 89 10.03 -14.72 -7.48
CA LYS A 89 10.31 -16.08 -6.94
C LYS A 89 10.79 -16.06 -5.48
N ILE A 90 10.16 -15.23 -4.66
CA ILE A 90 10.52 -15.06 -3.24
C ILE A 90 9.83 -16.15 -2.43
N SER A 91 10.51 -16.64 -1.39
CA SER A 91 9.91 -17.55 -0.42
C SER A 91 8.75 -16.86 0.29
N LEU A 92 7.54 -17.33 0.04
CA LEU A 92 6.34 -16.85 0.72
C LEU A 92 6.32 -17.40 2.15
N ASP A 93 6.44 -16.52 3.12
CA ASP A 93 6.19 -16.75 4.55
C ASP A 93 4.83 -16.16 4.96
N PHE A 94 4.43 -16.40 6.22
CA PHE A 94 3.18 -15.85 6.77
C PHE A 94 3.20 -14.31 6.90
N SER A 95 4.37 -13.69 6.92
CA SER A 95 4.51 -12.22 6.95
C SER A 95 3.98 -11.58 5.66
N PHE A 96 4.08 -12.28 4.53
CA PHE A 96 3.46 -11.83 3.27
C PHE A 96 1.94 -11.74 3.35
N ILE A 97 1.26 -12.64 4.09
CA ILE A 97 -0.19 -12.56 4.26
C ILE A 97 -0.56 -11.26 4.97
N ALA A 98 0.07 -10.98 6.13
CA ALA A 98 -0.18 -9.74 6.86
C ALA A 98 0.12 -8.50 5.99
N THR A 99 1.20 -8.56 5.22
CA THR A 99 1.61 -7.48 4.32
C THR A 99 0.57 -7.23 3.21
N ILE A 100 0.07 -8.27 2.56
CA ILE A 100 -0.95 -8.17 1.51
C ILE A 100 -2.29 -7.67 2.08
N PHE A 101 -2.72 -8.17 3.23
CA PHE A 101 -3.91 -7.66 3.90
C PHE A 101 -3.77 -6.19 4.32
N THR A 102 -2.58 -5.77 4.72
CA THR A 102 -2.28 -4.35 4.99
C THR A 102 -2.40 -3.51 3.72
N ILE A 103 -1.90 -4.00 2.59
CA ILE A 103 -2.07 -3.33 1.29
C ILE A 103 -3.55 -3.22 0.93
N ALA A 104 -4.30 -4.31 1.02
CA ALA A 104 -5.73 -4.34 0.72
C ALA A 104 -6.51 -3.36 1.60
N GLY A 105 -6.24 -3.35 2.91
CA GLY A 105 -6.85 -2.44 3.88
C GLY A 105 -6.55 -0.96 3.57
N PHE A 106 -5.28 -0.60 3.39
CA PHE A 106 -4.91 0.79 3.04
C PHE A 106 -5.41 1.21 1.66
N SER A 107 -5.74 0.27 0.78
CA SER A 107 -6.33 0.59 -0.52
C SER A 107 -7.79 1.03 -0.42
N PHE A 108 -8.44 0.90 0.74
CA PHE A 108 -9.70 1.60 1.03
C PHE A 108 -9.49 3.03 1.52
N PHE A 109 -8.28 3.34 2.01
CA PHE A 109 -7.97 4.58 2.72
C PHE A 109 -6.74 5.28 2.11
N GLY A 110 -6.98 6.05 1.06
CA GLY A 110 -5.97 6.95 0.50
C GLY A 110 -4.87 6.31 -0.36
N LYS A 111 -4.81 4.98 -0.53
CA LYS A 111 -3.87 4.30 -1.45
C LYS A 111 -4.53 3.82 -2.74
N ASN A 112 -4.05 4.26 -3.89
CA ASN A 112 -4.55 3.87 -5.20
C ASN A 112 -3.41 3.56 -6.18
N LEU A 113 -3.74 3.12 -7.40
CA LEU A 113 -2.71 2.80 -8.40
C LEU A 113 -1.86 4.01 -8.79
N PHE A 114 -2.48 5.16 -9.02
CA PHE A 114 -1.78 6.39 -9.41
C PHE A 114 -0.68 6.73 -8.40
N ASN A 115 -1.03 6.77 -7.12
CA ASN A 115 -0.12 7.24 -6.08
C ASN A 115 0.89 6.19 -5.64
N THR A 116 0.69 4.91 -5.99
CA THR A 116 1.58 3.80 -5.63
C THR A 116 2.67 3.54 -6.66
N LEU A 117 2.36 3.68 -7.96
CA LEU A 117 3.29 3.37 -9.05
C LEU A 117 4.60 4.18 -9.01
N PRO A 118 4.61 5.50 -8.71
CA PRO A 118 5.83 6.27 -8.56
C PRO A 118 6.79 5.71 -7.50
N LEU A 119 6.27 5.21 -6.36
CA LEU A 119 7.11 4.66 -5.30
C LEU A 119 7.73 3.32 -5.69
N ILE A 120 6.96 2.48 -6.37
CA ILE A 120 7.48 1.22 -6.95
C ILE A 120 8.61 1.53 -7.93
N LEU A 121 8.43 2.56 -8.78
CA LEU A 121 9.46 3.00 -9.72
C LEU A 121 10.70 3.53 -9.00
N GLY A 122 10.53 4.35 -7.97
CA GLY A 122 11.63 4.84 -7.13
C GLY A 122 12.44 3.71 -6.49
N ASN A 123 11.77 2.72 -5.91
CA ASN A 123 12.42 1.55 -5.35
C ASN A 123 13.13 0.72 -6.43
N TYR A 124 12.54 0.59 -7.62
CA TYR A 124 13.20 -0.06 -8.76
C TYR A 124 14.49 0.67 -9.16
N LEU A 125 14.48 2.00 -9.26
CA LEU A 125 15.68 2.80 -9.54
C LEU A 125 16.75 2.60 -8.46
N TYR A 126 16.36 2.56 -7.19
CA TYR A 126 17.29 2.25 -6.09
C TYR A 126 18.02 0.91 -6.30
N THR A 127 17.31 -0.14 -6.72
CA THR A 127 17.95 -1.45 -7.00
C THR A 127 19.02 -1.36 -8.09
N LYS A 128 18.76 -0.54 -9.12
CA LYS A 128 19.70 -0.33 -10.23
C LYS A 128 20.92 0.47 -9.79
N LEU A 129 20.72 1.52 -9.00
CA LEU A 129 21.80 2.38 -8.51
C LEU A 129 22.76 1.63 -7.58
N VAL A 130 22.22 0.87 -6.63
CA VAL A 130 23.03 0.17 -5.60
C VAL A 130 23.49 -1.22 -6.09
N LYS A 131 23.11 -1.63 -7.31
CA LYS A 131 23.40 -2.96 -7.89
C LYS A 131 22.99 -4.13 -6.97
N LYS A 132 21.99 -3.94 -6.12
CA LYS A 132 21.43 -5.01 -5.26
C LYS A 132 20.43 -5.84 -6.04
N SER A 133 20.31 -7.12 -5.68
CA SER A 133 19.35 -7.99 -6.34
C SER A 133 17.92 -7.56 -5.97
N CYS A 134 17.07 -7.43 -6.97
CA CYS A 134 15.70 -6.94 -6.77
C CYS A 134 14.83 -7.78 -5.80
N PRO A 135 15.05 -9.10 -5.59
CA PRO A 135 14.33 -9.84 -4.55
C PRO A 135 14.56 -9.30 -3.13
N GLN A 136 15.74 -8.72 -2.87
CA GLN A 136 16.11 -8.19 -1.55
C GLN A 136 15.38 -6.89 -1.20
N THR A 137 14.76 -6.23 -2.18
CA THR A 137 14.12 -4.91 -2.01
C THR A 137 12.61 -4.93 -2.19
N ILE A 138 11.98 -6.11 -2.36
CA ILE A 138 10.52 -6.16 -2.53
C ILE A 138 9.77 -5.69 -1.30
N ASN A 139 10.26 -6.06 -0.11
CA ASN A 139 9.64 -5.67 1.15
C ASN A 139 9.71 -4.15 1.27
N SER A 140 10.85 -3.55 0.90
CA SER A 140 10.97 -2.10 0.80
C SER A 140 10.00 -1.49 -0.21
N ALA A 141 9.82 -2.11 -1.39
CA ALA A 141 8.85 -1.65 -2.39
C ALA A 141 7.42 -1.65 -1.84
N ILE A 142 7.04 -2.71 -1.15
CA ILE A 142 5.71 -2.86 -0.56
C ILE A 142 5.50 -1.81 0.54
N PHE A 143 6.41 -1.73 1.50
CA PHE A 143 6.26 -0.82 2.64
C PHE A 143 6.46 0.65 2.27
N SER A 144 7.17 0.95 1.19
CA SER A 144 7.23 2.33 0.67
C SER A 144 5.86 2.87 0.32
N SER A 145 4.93 2.02 -0.14
CA SER A 145 3.56 2.44 -0.50
C SER A 145 2.69 2.92 0.66
N VAL A 146 3.13 2.75 1.90
CA VAL A 146 2.44 3.33 3.06
C VAL A 146 2.42 4.85 2.96
N VAL A 147 3.45 5.47 2.37
CA VAL A 147 3.50 6.92 2.13
C VAL A 147 2.90 7.34 0.78
N ALA A 148 2.20 6.43 0.08
CA ALA A 148 1.54 6.74 -1.19
C ALA A 148 0.52 7.90 -1.11
N PRO A 149 -0.25 8.11 -0.02
CA PRO A 149 -1.15 9.27 0.07
C PRO A 149 -0.43 10.62 -0.12
N VAL A 150 0.84 10.73 0.26
CA VAL A 150 1.65 11.95 0.05
C VAL A 150 1.72 12.34 -1.43
N VAL A 151 1.80 11.36 -2.33
CA VAL A 151 1.84 11.60 -3.78
C VAL A 151 0.53 12.19 -4.27
N SER A 152 -0.62 11.64 -3.87
CA SER A 152 -1.94 12.18 -4.19
C SER A 152 -2.16 13.57 -3.59
N PHE A 153 -1.75 13.77 -2.33
CA PHE A 153 -1.89 15.06 -1.65
C PHE A 153 -1.10 16.16 -2.36
N ILE A 154 0.14 15.89 -2.77
CA ILE A 154 0.95 16.86 -3.53
C ILE A 154 0.35 17.07 -4.92
N ALA A 155 -0.12 16.00 -5.56
CA ALA A 155 -0.63 16.08 -6.93
C ALA A 155 -1.96 16.85 -7.06
N PHE A 156 -2.86 16.68 -6.09
CA PHE A 156 -4.25 17.17 -6.19
C PHE A 156 -4.68 18.04 -5.00
N GLY A 157 -3.92 18.08 -3.90
CA GLY A 157 -4.29 18.80 -2.67
C GLY A 157 -3.66 20.19 -2.52
N LEU A 158 -2.50 20.45 -3.13
CA LEU A 158 -1.77 21.72 -2.97
C LEU A 158 -2.22 22.84 -3.92
N GLY A 159 -3.26 22.62 -4.74
CA GLY A 159 -3.81 23.66 -5.63
C GLY A 159 -2.97 23.98 -6.86
N PHE A 160 -1.96 23.17 -7.19
CA PHE A 160 -1.22 23.30 -8.45
C PHE A 160 -2.13 23.03 -9.67
N PRO A 161 -1.81 23.59 -10.86
CA PRO A 161 -2.43 23.16 -12.10
C PRO A 161 -2.29 21.64 -12.27
N SER A 162 -3.37 20.95 -12.69
CA SER A 162 -3.46 19.48 -12.60
C SER A 162 -2.26 18.74 -13.21
N PHE A 163 -1.76 19.21 -14.37
CA PHE A 163 -0.58 18.60 -15.01
C PHE A 163 0.69 18.77 -14.18
N LEU A 164 0.93 19.98 -13.67
CA LEU A 164 2.10 20.29 -12.86
C LEU A 164 2.05 19.55 -11.51
N GLY A 165 0.88 19.51 -10.87
CA GLY A 165 0.66 18.76 -9.63
C GLY A 165 0.97 17.28 -9.82
N VAL A 166 0.39 16.63 -10.84
CA VAL A 166 0.66 15.22 -11.15
C VAL A 166 2.14 14.95 -11.40
N PHE A 167 2.82 15.83 -12.14
CA PHE A 167 4.25 15.71 -12.40
C PHE A 167 5.08 15.81 -11.12
N ILE A 168 4.87 16.85 -10.31
CA ILE A 168 5.59 17.07 -9.04
C ILE A 168 5.30 15.94 -8.05
N GLY A 169 4.04 15.55 -7.89
CA GLY A 169 3.65 14.46 -7.01
C GLY A 169 4.32 13.15 -7.40
N SER A 170 4.36 12.84 -8.70
CA SER A 170 5.05 11.65 -9.21
C SER A 170 6.56 11.70 -8.96
N LEU A 171 7.21 12.85 -9.16
CA LEU A 171 8.63 13.03 -8.85
C LEU A 171 8.92 12.82 -7.36
N ILE A 172 8.09 13.38 -6.48
CA ILE A 172 8.21 13.15 -5.04
C ILE A 172 7.99 11.68 -4.70
N GLY A 173 7.01 11.02 -5.30
CA GLY A 173 6.79 9.58 -5.11
C GLY A 173 8.00 8.74 -5.51
N ILE A 174 8.62 9.03 -6.65
CA ILE A 174 9.87 8.38 -7.10
C ILE A 174 10.98 8.63 -6.09
N PHE A 175 11.15 9.87 -5.63
CA PHE A 175 12.16 10.21 -4.63
C PHE A 175 11.94 9.46 -3.31
N LEU A 176 10.71 9.44 -2.79
CA LEU A 176 10.34 8.72 -1.57
C LEU A 176 10.60 7.21 -1.71
N GLY A 177 10.21 6.62 -2.85
CA GLY A 177 10.49 5.22 -3.16
C GLY A 177 11.99 4.91 -3.24
N LEU A 178 12.80 5.86 -3.70
CA LEU A 178 14.25 5.72 -3.81
C LEU A 178 14.96 5.78 -2.45
N ILE A 179 14.51 6.65 -1.54
CA ILE A 179 15.12 6.80 -0.20
C ILE A 179 14.62 5.77 0.81
N PHE A 180 13.41 5.23 0.62
CA PHE A 180 12.77 4.32 1.58
C PHE A 180 13.64 3.10 1.97
N PRO A 181 14.30 2.40 1.03
CA PRO A 181 15.19 1.29 1.38
C PRO A 181 16.33 1.70 2.31
N LEU A 182 16.88 2.91 2.16
CA LEU A 182 17.93 3.42 3.03
C LEU A 182 17.41 3.60 4.46
N ILE A 183 16.23 4.20 4.61
CA ILE A 183 15.59 4.42 5.91
C ILE A 183 15.33 3.06 6.59
N SER A 184 14.77 2.11 5.86
CA SER A 184 14.44 0.77 6.39
C SER A 184 15.67 0.01 6.91
N ILE A 185 16.84 0.19 6.28
CA ILE A 185 18.11 -0.40 6.75
C ILE A 185 18.56 0.23 8.07
N HIS A 186 18.51 1.57 8.19
CA HIS A 186 18.91 2.25 9.42
C HIS A 186 17.98 1.95 10.58
N VAL A 187 16.66 1.92 10.33
CA VAL A 187 15.65 1.56 11.32
C VAL A 187 15.85 0.13 11.82
N ARG A 188 16.21 -0.81 10.93
CA ARG A 188 16.55 -2.18 11.33
C ARG A 188 17.71 -2.23 12.33
N GLY A 189 18.69 -1.33 12.17
CA GLY A 189 19.83 -1.21 13.08
C GLY A 189 19.42 -0.80 14.50
N ILE A 190 18.43 0.09 14.64
CA ILE A 190 17.95 0.61 15.94
C ILE A 190 17.42 -0.52 16.83
N HIS A 191 16.63 -1.43 16.26
CA HIS A 191 16.01 -2.53 17.00
C HIS A 191 16.73 -3.87 16.78
N GLN A 192 17.89 -3.88 16.13
CA GLN A 192 18.73 -5.07 15.88
C GLN A 192 17.99 -6.28 15.27
N GLY A 193 16.96 -6.04 14.47
CA GLY A 193 16.15 -7.13 13.90
C GLY A 193 15.09 -7.75 14.83
N LEU A 194 14.93 -7.28 16.08
CA LEU A 194 13.90 -7.75 17.00
C LEU A 194 12.47 -7.40 16.56
N ASN A 195 12.30 -6.37 15.73
CA ASN A 195 11.02 -6.04 15.12
C ASN A 195 10.83 -6.79 13.79
N LEU A 196 9.95 -7.79 13.81
CA LEU A 196 9.55 -8.55 12.63
C LEU A 196 8.83 -7.68 11.57
N PHE A 197 8.25 -6.55 11.99
CA PHE A 197 7.55 -5.58 11.15
C PHE A 197 8.38 -4.31 10.88
N ASN A 198 9.70 -4.45 10.70
CA ASN A 198 10.63 -3.35 10.42
C ASN A 198 10.17 -2.43 9.28
N GLY A 199 9.65 -3.01 8.19
CA GLY A 199 9.24 -2.24 7.02
C GLY A 199 8.10 -1.26 7.34
N GLY A 200 7.06 -1.71 8.03
CA GLY A 200 5.95 -0.84 8.43
C GLY A 200 6.36 0.18 9.48
N PHE A 201 7.23 -0.19 10.43
CA PHE A 201 7.76 0.75 11.41
C PHE A 201 8.59 1.88 10.77
N ALA A 202 9.49 1.53 9.84
CA ALA A 202 10.25 2.51 9.06
C ALA A 202 9.34 3.43 8.23
N ALA A 203 8.25 2.88 7.68
CA ALA A 203 7.26 3.66 6.96
C ALA A 203 6.47 4.61 7.86
N GLY A 204 6.12 4.19 9.06
CA GLY A 204 5.49 5.06 10.06
C GLY A 204 6.39 6.24 10.41
N ILE A 205 7.69 6.00 10.66
CA ILE A 205 8.67 7.08 10.93
C ILE A 205 8.75 8.05 9.75
N LEU A 206 8.87 7.54 8.52
CA LEU A 206 8.91 8.38 7.33
C LEU A 206 7.61 9.19 7.16
N ALA A 207 6.45 8.56 7.35
CA ALA A 207 5.16 9.22 7.25
C ALA A 207 5.02 10.35 8.29
N MET A 208 5.43 10.11 9.54
CA MET A 208 5.43 11.12 10.60
C MET A 208 6.36 12.29 10.28
N ALA A 209 7.56 12.02 9.75
CA ALA A 209 8.50 13.06 9.34
C ALA A 209 7.93 13.92 8.19
N ILE A 210 7.35 13.29 7.17
CA ILE A 210 6.72 14.00 6.05
C ILE A 210 5.53 14.84 6.54
N TYR A 211 4.66 14.26 7.37
CA TYR A 211 3.52 14.97 7.94
C TYR A 211 3.98 16.18 8.75
N GLY A 212 4.95 16.01 9.64
CA GLY A 212 5.50 17.12 10.43
C GLY A 212 6.09 18.23 9.57
N PHE A 213 6.81 17.88 8.49
CA PHE A 213 7.34 18.86 7.55
C PHE A 213 6.22 19.60 6.80
N LEU A 214 5.22 18.88 6.27
CA LEU A 214 4.11 19.49 5.55
C LEU A 214 3.26 20.39 6.46
N SER A 215 3.07 20.02 7.72
CA SER A 215 2.34 20.82 8.71
C SER A 215 2.96 22.20 8.97
N LEU A 216 4.24 22.41 8.62
CA LEU A 216 4.89 23.73 8.70
C LEU A 216 4.38 24.71 7.63
N PHE A 217 3.89 24.19 6.50
CA PHE A 217 3.49 24.97 5.34
C PHE A 217 2.00 24.87 5.03
N TYR A 218 1.34 23.83 5.53
CA TYR A 218 -0.05 23.53 5.22
C TYR A 218 -0.82 23.14 6.48
N VAL A 219 -1.99 23.76 6.64
CA VAL A 219 -2.95 23.35 7.68
C VAL A 219 -3.82 22.25 7.10
N PHE A 220 -3.60 21.02 7.56
CA PHE A 220 -4.46 19.90 7.18
C PHE A 220 -5.89 20.19 7.64
N PRO A 221 -6.90 20.03 6.77
CA PRO A 221 -8.28 20.21 7.16
C PRO A 221 -8.59 19.30 8.36
N GLU A 222 -9.14 19.88 9.43
CA GLU A 222 -9.64 19.10 10.55
C GLU A 222 -10.66 18.08 10.04
N LYS A 223 -10.67 16.90 10.65
CA LYS A 223 -11.65 15.85 10.34
C LYS A 223 -13.04 16.47 10.37
N ASN A 224 -13.71 16.57 9.21
CA ASN A 224 -15.13 16.86 9.18
C ASN A 224 -15.83 15.82 10.07
N THR A 225 -16.36 16.28 11.20
CA THR A 225 -17.00 15.52 12.29
C THR A 225 -18.17 14.65 11.84
N VAL A 226 -18.60 14.78 10.58
CA VAL A 226 -19.66 14.00 9.94
C VAL A 226 -19.30 12.51 9.82
N THR A 227 -18.01 12.15 9.66
CA THR A 227 -17.59 10.74 9.56
C THR A 227 -17.75 9.96 10.87
N TYR A 228 -17.75 10.63 12.03
CA TYR A 228 -17.97 9.95 13.32
C TYR A 228 -19.46 9.68 13.59
N LEU A 229 -20.37 10.54 13.13
CA LEU A 229 -21.80 10.41 13.40
C LEU A 229 -22.46 9.36 12.51
N GLU A 230 -22.08 9.25 11.23
CA GLU A 230 -22.63 8.21 10.33
C GLU A 230 -22.20 6.79 10.74
N PHE A 231 -20.94 6.60 11.15
CA PHE A 231 -20.46 5.31 11.66
C PHE A 231 -21.16 4.91 12.97
N GLN A 232 -21.48 5.85 13.87
CA GLN A 232 -22.25 5.53 15.08
C GLN A 232 -23.70 5.12 14.81
N HIS A 233 -24.33 5.64 13.75
CA HIS A 233 -25.68 5.25 13.39
C HIS A 233 -25.75 3.82 12.82
N ILE A 234 -24.72 3.38 12.09
CA ILE A 234 -24.65 2.02 11.55
C ILE A 234 -24.50 0.96 12.66
N PHE A 235 -23.79 1.26 13.74
CA PHE A 235 -23.61 0.33 14.87
C PHE A 235 -24.68 0.44 15.97
N LYS A 236 -25.67 1.34 15.83
CA LYS A 236 -26.83 1.44 16.73
C LYS A 236 -28.04 0.61 16.29
N ILE A 237 -27.92 -0.15 15.19
CA ILE A 237 -29.01 -1.01 14.66
C ILE A 237 -28.84 -2.49 15.09
N TYR A 238 -27.89 -2.80 15.97
CA TYR A 238 -27.81 -4.09 16.68
C TYR A 238 -27.75 -3.90 18.18
#